data_AF-A0AAU9IZ28-F1
#
_entry.id   AF-A0AAU9IZ28-F1
#
_cell.length_a   1.000
_cell.length_b   1.000
_cell.length_c   1.000
_cell.angle_alpha   90.00
_cell.angle_beta   90.00
_cell.angle_gamma   90.00
#
_symmetry.space_group_name_H-M   'P 1'
#
loop_
_entity.id
_entity.type
_entity.pdbx_description
1 polymer ?
#
loop_
_entity_poly.entity_id
_entity_poly.type
_entity_poly.pdbx_seq_one_letter_code
_entity_poly.pdbx_strand_id
1 'polypeptide(L)'
;MVTVYYYTSWYPVFIYTEIDNRWTTLPMSKIESRYHWTQITLPQLQEFVFTDGMNYWDNPIDSQNYKVSGAGVYAVFHGRVIQINTKPSHLLLITDLDNTLVGWNREAKNSLKKFNNFWISNHYFNGSKLVYNTGRSFDGYIDLFQRGFELLDPDLLIVSVGSNAYTINPNNGEYVNREDYNSFIQKENWDSFIINRLLLYEFKWLKLPGFIHIFPGKIILKSSVEDMSANFSRFKEFLRNKGNHERCEKVINARAILSRDGEDYMIDIVPLEGGKKLGVLFAQEMFGFRDEETLVAGDSENDIQMFRGNHWGVCVANSQGELVAWLQKKNRSNKYKSECQYADAIIEAALKITS
;
A
#
# COMPACT_ATOMS: atom_id res chain seq x y z
N MET A 1 15.96 22.13 22.09
CA MET A 1 15.58 20.70 22.01
C MET A 1 15.57 20.29 20.55
N VAL A 2 16.25 19.19 20.26
CA VAL A 2 16.30 18.53 18.95
C VAL A 2 15.90 17.08 19.15
N THR A 3 14.89 16.63 18.42
CA THR A 3 14.50 15.22 18.37
C THR A 3 14.94 14.64 17.04
N VAL A 4 15.60 13.49 17.06
CA VAL A 4 16.02 12.77 15.86
C VAL A 4 15.39 11.40 15.85
N TYR A 5 14.69 11.08 14.75
CA TYR A 5 14.27 9.74 14.40
C TYR A 5 15.28 9.13 13.43
N TYR A 6 15.64 7.87 13.62
CA TYR A 6 16.60 7.17 12.77
C TYR A 6 16.02 5.84 12.29
N TYR A 7 15.99 5.67 10.97
CA TYR A 7 15.53 4.45 10.32
C TYR A 7 16.65 3.41 10.25
N THR A 8 16.50 2.30 10.96
CA THR A 8 17.49 1.22 11.02
C THR A 8 16.89 -0.09 11.52
N SER A 9 17.56 -1.20 11.19
CA SER A 9 17.30 -2.51 11.79
C SER A 9 18.22 -2.82 12.99
N TRP A 10 19.11 -1.89 13.37
CA TRP A 10 20.05 -2.10 14.48
C TRP A 10 19.34 -2.06 15.84
N TYR A 11 19.70 -3.02 16.70
CA TYR A 11 19.38 -2.97 18.11
C TYR A 11 20.44 -3.73 18.93
N PRO A 12 21.17 -3.08 19.85
CA PRO A 12 21.06 -1.66 20.23
C PRO A 12 21.50 -0.71 19.10
N VAL A 13 21.14 0.57 19.23
CA VAL A 13 21.57 1.64 18.32
C VAL A 13 21.94 2.87 19.13
N PHE A 14 22.98 3.56 18.65
CA PHE A 14 23.52 4.73 19.31
C PHE A 14 23.67 5.89 18.32
N ILE A 15 23.48 7.10 18.83
CA ILE A 15 23.94 8.31 18.17
C ILE A 15 25.31 8.68 18.75
N TYR A 16 26.26 9.02 17.89
CA TYR A 16 27.55 9.55 18.27
C TYR A 16 27.59 11.03 17.89
N THR A 17 27.70 11.91 18.88
CA THR A 17 27.57 13.36 18.72
C THR A 17 28.48 14.09 19.71
N GLU A 18 28.79 15.35 19.42
CA GLU A 18 29.51 16.22 20.35
C GLU A 18 28.60 16.74 21.48
N ILE A 19 29.07 16.60 22.73
CA ILE A 19 28.51 17.20 23.95
C ILE A 19 29.68 17.82 24.73
N ASP A 20 29.57 19.10 25.12
CA ASP A 20 30.60 19.82 25.88
C ASP A 20 32.02 19.68 25.28
N ASN A 21 32.14 19.84 23.96
CA ASN A 21 33.36 19.68 23.17
C ASN A 21 33.98 18.26 23.20
N ARG A 22 33.18 17.23 23.50
CA ARG A 22 33.59 15.83 23.49
C ARG A 22 32.61 14.97 22.72
N TRP A 23 33.13 14.18 21.80
CA TRP A 23 32.32 13.18 21.13
C TRP A 23 31.88 12.09 22.11
N THR A 24 30.58 11.85 22.15
CA THR A 24 29.90 11.01 23.13
C THR A 24 28.91 10.09 22.41
N THR A 25 28.88 8.82 22.83
CA THR A 25 27.93 7.81 22.36
C THR A 25 26.72 7.78 23.28
N LEU A 26 25.52 7.93 22.74
CA LEU A 26 24.26 7.94 23.50
C LEU A 26 23.29 6.90 22.93
N PRO A 27 22.63 6.10 23.78
CA PRO A 27 21.67 5.11 23.33
C PRO A 27 20.42 5.78 22.76
N MET A 28 19.87 5.20 21.70
CA MET A 28 18.56 5.58 21.15
C MET A 28 17.48 4.62 21.62
N SER A 29 16.25 5.13 21.75
CA SER A 29 15.08 4.36 22.17
C SER A 29 14.25 3.91 20.98
N LYS A 30 13.55 2.78 21.06
CA LYS A 30 12.60 2.37 20.01
C LYS A 30 11.40 3.33 19.93
N ILE A 31 10.75 3.38 18.78
CA ILE A 31 9.42 3.99 18.61
C ILE A 31 8.37 2.88 18.65
N GLU A 32 7.48 2.89 19.65
CA GLU A 32 6.51 1.82 19.89
C GLU A 32 5.57 1.53 18.72
N SER A 33 5.31 2.50 17.84
CA SER A 33 4.41 2.33 16.70
C SER A 33 5.12 2.11 15.36
N ARG A 34 6.46 2.10 15.34
CA ARG A 34 7.27 2.10 14.11
C ARG A 34 8.54 1.26 14.32
N TYR A 35 8.49 -0.03 13.95
CA TYR A 35 9.53 -1.01 14.26
C TYR A 35 10.94 -0.60 13.82
N HIS A 36 11.11 -0.14 12.57
CA HIS A 36 12.42 0.26 12.03
C HIS A 36 12.86 1.66 12.45
N TRP A 37 12.14 2.33 13.35
CA TRP A 37 12.48 3.69 13.78
C TRP A 37 12.89 3.73 15.24
N THR A 38 13.99 4.44 15.48
CA THR A 38 14.49 4.75 16.83
C THR A 38 14.56 6.25 17.02
N GLN A 39 14.62 6.70 18.27
CA GLN A 39 14.55 8.11 18.62
C GLN A 39 15.48 8.50 19.76
N ILE A 40 15.90 9.75 19.73
CA ILE A 40 16.53 10.42 20.87
C ILE A 40 16.16 11.91 20.85
N THR A 41 16.05 12.53 22.02
CA THR A 41 15.86 13.97 22.16
C THR A 41 16.99 14.56 22.99
N LEU A 42 17.64 15.58 22.46
CA LEU A 42 18.79 16.25 23.07
C LEU A 42 18.53 17.76 23.21
N PRO A 43 19.14 18.45 24.20
CA PRO A 43 19.05 19.89 24.33
C PRO A 43 19.55 20.63 23.09
N GLN A 44 20.69 20.18 22.55
CA GLN A 44 21.37 20.68 21.37
C GLN A 44 21.96 19.50 20.59
N LEU A 45 22.02 19.65 19.27
CA LEU A 45 22.61 18.70 18.33
C LEU A 45 23.04 19.49 17.10
N GLN A 46 24.27 19.31 16.63
CA GLN A 46 24.77 19.97 15.41
C GLN A 46 25.33 18.96 14.43
N GLU A 47 26.33 18.18 14.84
CA GLU A 47 26.94 17.12 14.03
C GLU A 47 26.80 15.76 14.72
N PHE A 48 26.48 14.72 13.95
CA PHE A 48 26.33 13.36 14.47
C PHE A 48 26.48 12.29 13.40
N VAL A 49 26.69 11.05 13.85
CA VAL A 49 26.61 9.81 13.06
C VAL A 49 25.94 8.73 13.90
N PHE A 50 25.54 7.61 13.29
CA PHE A 50 24.95 6.49 14.03
C PHE A 50 25.90 5.30 14.04
N THR A 51 25.77 4.46 15.06
CA THR A 51 26.51 3.19 15.17
C THR A 51 25.68 2.14 15.90
N ASP A 52 25.95 0.87 15.62
CA ASP A 52 25.43 -0.27 16.40
C ASP A 52 26.21 -0.50 17.70
N GLY A 53 27.27 0.27 17.95
CA GLY A 53 28.16 0.13 19.10
C GLY A 53 29.20 -0.99 18.95
N MET A 54 29.27 -1.63 17.78
CA MET A 54 30.31 -2.58 17.42
C MET A 54 31.19 -1.97 16.32
N ASN A 55 30.98 -2.37 15.07
CA ASN A 55 31.85 -2.01 13.94
C ASN A 55 31.09 -1.34 12.80
N TYR A 56 29.77 -1.16 12.91
CA TYR A 56 28.97 -0.54 11.86
C TYR A 56 28.70 0.92 12.19
N TRP A 57 28.87 1.76 11.16
CA TRP A 57 28.67 3.20 11.22
C TRP A 57 27.81 3.61 10.04
N ASP A 58 26.88 4.54 10.30
CA ASP A 58 26.06 5.17 9.28
C ASP A 58 26.41 6.67 9.25
N ASN A 59 26.84 7.09 8.06
CA ASN A 59 27.28 8.43 7.72
C ASN A 59 26.42 8.94 6.55
N PRO A 60 26.23 10.27 6.40
CA PRO A 60 25.52 10.80 5.24
C PRO A 60 26.21 10.47 3.92
N ILE A 61 25.44 10.46 2.84
CA ILE A 61 25.92 10.08 1.50
C ILE A 61 27.09 10.96 1.03
N ASP A 62 27.04 12.26 1.33
CA ASP A 62 27.91 13.27 0.72
C ASP A 62 28.83 13.99 1.73
N SER A 63 28.93 13.54 2.97
CA SER A 63 29.79 14.17 3.98
C SER A 63 30.21 13.22 5.11
N GLN A 64 31.05 13.70 6.03
CA GLN A 64 31.52 12.88 7.15
C GLN A 64 30.43 12.68 8.23
N ASN A 65 29.71 13.76 8.59
CA ASN A 65 28.75 13.76 9.69
C ASN A 65 27.41 14.32 9.23
N TYR A 66 26.31 13.76 9.71
CA TYR A 66 24.99 14.37 9.56
C TYR A 66 24.95 15.71 10.28
N LYS A 67 24.15 16.65 9.75
CA LYS A 67 23.98 17.98 10.34
C LYS A 67 22.52 18.40 10.41
N VAL A 68 22.19 19.14 11.46
CA VAL A 68 20.88 19.81 11.63
C VAL A 68 21.08 21.30 11.88
N SER A 69 20.12 22.12 11.46
CA SER A 69 20.24 23.59 11.46
C SER A 69 19.83 24.26 12.79
N GLY A 70 19.29 23.51 13.75
CA GLY A 70 18.87 24.01 15.05
C GLY A 70 17.76 23.19 15.69
N ALA A 71 17.04 23.80 16.63
CA ALA A 71 15.91 23.18 17.32
C ALA A 71 14.83 22.69 16.33
N GLY A 72 14.27 21.51 16.59
CA GLY A 72 13.27 20.91 15.71
C GLY A 72 13.22 19.39 15.83
N VAL A 73 12.40 18.79 14.97
CA VAL A 73 12.29 17.33 14.83
C VAL A 73 12.81 16.95 13.46
N TYR A 74 13.67 15.95 13.41
CA TYR A 74 14.32 15.49 12.19
C TYR A 74 14.24 13.97 12.08
N ALA A 75 14.21 13.45 10.87
CA ALA A 75 14.42 12.04 10.58
C ALA A 75 15.72 11.86 9.80
N VAL A 76 16.42 10.76 10.04
CA VAL A 76 17.48 10.27 9.16
C VAL A 76 17.00 9.00 8.47
N PHE A 77 16.95 9.05 7.15
CA PHE A 77 16.46 7.97 6.29
C PHE A 77 17.40 7.80 5.09
N HIS A 78 18.02 6.62 4.96
CA HIS A 78 18.96 6.29 3.89
C HIS A 78 19.98 7.39 3.59
N GLY A 79 20.75 7.80 4.60
CA GLY A 79 21.83 8.76 4.38
C GLY A 79 21.41 10.22 4.30
N ARG A 80 20.15 10.57 4.61
CA ARG A 80 19.60 11.93 4.45
C ARG A 80 18.90 12.40 5.71
N VAL A 81 19.18 13.65 6.09
CA VAL A 81 18.44 14.38 7.14
C VAL A 81 17.20 15.03 6.54
N ILE A 82 16.05 14.79 7.13
CA ILE A 82 14.74 15.30 6.70
C ILE A 82 14.13 16.04 7.89
N GLN A 83 13.86 17.34 7.73
CA GLN A 83 13.15 18.10 8.76
C GLN A 83 11.67 17.72 8.77
N ILE A 84 11.13 17.44 9.95
CA ILE A 84 9.73 17.05 10.14
C ILE A 84 8.91 18.26 10.55
N ASN A 85 7.81 18.48 9.83
CA ASN A 85 6.75 19.39 10.23
C ASN A 85 5.87 18.72 11.29
N THR A 86 5.92 19.22 12.52
CA THR A 86 5.18 18.65 13.66
C THR A 86 3.71 19.06 13.70
N LYS A 87 3.24 19.88 12.76
CA LYS A 87 1.80 20.17 12.63
C LYS A 87 1.05 18.87 12.35
N PRO A 88 -0.08 18.60 13.03
CA PRO A 88 -0.90 17.45 12.74
C PRO A 88 -1.29 17.41 11.26
N SER A 89 -1.28 16.21 10.68
CA SER A 89 -1.77 15.92 9.35
C SER A 89 -2.74 14.75 9.44
N HIS A 90 -3.79 14.80 8.62
CA HIS A 90 -4.84 13.80 8.63
C HIS A 90 -5.19 13.41 7.18
N LEU A 91 -4.29 12.63 6.57
CA LEU A 91 -4.45 12.07 5.22
C LEU A 91 -4.27 10.55 5.25
N LEU A 92 -5.26 9.82 4.77
CA LEU A 92 -5.13 8.40 4.45
C LEU A 92 -4.74 8.26 2.97
N LEU A 93 -3.49 7.92 2.71
CA LEU A 93 -3.01 7.62 1.37
C LEU A 93 -3.06 6.12 1.14
N ILE A 94 -3.77 5.69 0.10
CA ILE A 94 -3.84 4.30 -0.36
C ILE A 94 -3.35 4.24 -1.80
N THR A 95 -2.20 3.64 -2.03
CA THR A 95 -1.56 3.65 -3.36
C THR A 95 -1.28 2.24 -3.86
N ASP A 96 -1.43 2.05 -5.17
CA ASP A 96 -0.74 0.94 -5.83
C ASP A 96 0.79 1.14 -5.80
N LEU A 97 1.53 0.06 -6.06
CA LEU A 97 2.99 0.07 -6.10
C LEU A 97 3.49 0.22 -7.54
N ASP A 98 3.40 -0.83 -8.35
CA ASP A 98 4.04 -0.91 -9.66
C ASP A 98 3.51 0.12 -10.64
N ASN A 99 4.41 0.91 -11.22
CA ASN A 99 4.09 2.04 -12.11
C ASN A 99 3.24 3.15 -11.47
N THR A 100 2.93 3.07 -10.18
CA THR A 100 2.25 4.12 -9.41
C THR A 100 3.20 4.76 -8.42
N LEU A 101 3.51 4.10 -7.30
CA LEU A 101 4.48 4.59 -6.33
C LEU A 101 5.93 4.27 -6.76
N VAL A 102 6.13 3.09 -7.36
CA VAL A 102 7.45 2.58 -7.72
C VAL A 102 7.55 2.25 -9.20
N GLY A 103 8.77 2.22 -9.72
CA GLY A 103 9.06 1.77 -11.08
C GLY A 103 10.53 1.46 -11.25
N TRP A 104 10.85 0.72 -12.31
CA TRP A 104 12.19 0.16 -12.52
C TRP A 104 13.18 1.16 -13.12
N ASN A 105 12.67 2.18 -13.83
CA ASN A 105 13.48 3.19 -14.47
C ASN A 105 14.01 4.23 -13.45
N ARG A 106 15.00 5.02 -13.89
CA ARG A 106 15.65 6.02 -13.03
C ARG A 106 14.68 7.09 -12.54
N GLU A 107 13.73 7.49 -13.38
CA GLU A 107 12.73 8.52 -13.07
C GLU A 107 11.84 8.09 -11.89
N ALA A 108 11.27 6.89 -11.96
CA ALA A 108 10.42 6.34 -10.90
C ALA A 108 11.19 6.13 -9.59
N LYS A 109 12.45 5.69 -9.65
CA LYS A 109 13.31 5.58 -8.46
C LYS A 109 13.58 6.95 -7.83
N ASN A 110 13.78 7.99 -8.65
CA ASN A 110 13.96 9.35 -8.15
C ASN A 110 12.67 9.92 -7.57
N SER A 111 11.51 9.68 -8.19
CA SER A 111 10.22 10.12 -7.65
C SER A 111 9.92 9.44 -6.31
N LEU A 112 10.23 8.15 -6.15
CA LEU A 112 10.07 7.45 -4.86
C LEU A 112 10.91 8.13 -3.77
N LYS A 113 12.15 8.51 -4.06
CA LYS A 113 13.02 9.23 -3.11
C LYS A 113 12.45 10.59 -2.72
N LYS A 114 11.87 11.32 -3.67
CA LYS A 114 11.17 12.60 -3.38
C LYS A 114 9.93 12.35 -2.52
N PHE A 115 9.14 11.32 -2.84
CA PHE A 115 7.96 10.94 -2.08
C PHE A 115 8.30 10.58 -0.64
N ASN A 116 9.32 9.76 -0.41
CA ASN A 116 9.75 9.39 0.94
C ASN A 116 10.13 10.63 1.76
N ASN A 117 10.92 11.55 1.17
CA ASN A 117 11.27 12.81 1.82
C ASN A 117 10.03 13.65 2.15
N PHE A 118 9.12 13.80 1.18
CA PHE A 118 7.87 14.55 1.35
C PHE A 118 6.97 13.94 2.44
N TRP A 119 6.76 12.62 2.39
CA TRP A 119 5.87 11.90 3.29
C TRP A 119 6.44 11.85 4.70
N ILE A 120 7.74 11.59 4.88
CA ILE A 120 8.42 11.67 6.19
C ILE A 120 8.28 13.08 6.78
N SER A 121 8.53 14.11 5.96
CA SER A 121 8.51 15.50 6.42
C SER A 121 7.10 15.95 6.85
N ASN A 122 6.04 15.49 6.18
CA ASN A 122 4.70 16.09 6.32
C ASN A 122 3.60 15.16 6.85
N HIS A 123 3.81 13.84 6.88
CA HIS A 123 2.71 12.89 7.06
C HIS A 123 3.05 11.69 7.96
N TYR A 124 4.29 11.18 7.90
CA TYR A 124 4.61 9.87 8.46
C TYR A 124 4.54 9.79 10.01
N PHE A 125 4.79 10.91 10.68
CA PHE A 125 4.87 11.01 12.15
C PHE A 125 3.79 11.89 12.80
N ASN A 126 2.82 12.39 12.05
CA ASN A 126 1.90 13.44 12.53
C ASN A 126 0.40 13.13 12.31
N GLY A 127 0.04 11.85 12.13
CA GLY A 127 -1.35 11.37 12.17
C GLY A 127 -1.85 10.76 10.85
N SER A 128 -1.21 11.05 9.72
CA SER A 128 -1.55 10.43 8.44
C SER A 128 -1.21 8.94 8.41
N LYS A 129 -1.85 8.22 7.47
CA LYS A 129 -1.72 6.77 7.30
C LYS A 129 -1.32 6.42 5.87
N LEU A 130 -0.32 5.56 5.75
CA LEU A 130 0.18 5.05 4.46
C LEU A 130 -0.26 3.61 4.25
N VAL A 131 -0.98 3.35 3.16
CA VAL A 131 -1.47 2.03 2.80
C VAL A 131 -0.97 1.65 1.41
N TYR A 132 -0.33 0.49 1.30
CA TYR A 132 -0.01 -0.10 0.00
C TYR A 132 -1.12 -1.06 -0.39
N ASN A 133 -1.72 -0.87 -1.56
CA ASN A 133 -2.82 -1.70 -2.07
C ASN A 133 -2.45 -2.24 -3.45
N THR A 134 -1.70 -3.33 -3.46
CA THR A 134 -0.98 -3.84 -4.63
C THR A 134 -1.59 -5.10 -5.21
N GLY A 135 -1.36 -5.30 -6.52
CA GLY A 135 -1.63 -6.56 -7.19
C GLY A 135 -0.62 -7.67 -6.87
N ARG A 136 0.57 -7.33 -6.33
CA ARG A 136 1.60 -8.31 -5.95
C ARG A 136 1.12 -9.27 -4.87
N SER A 137 1.65 -10.49 -4.86
CA SER A 137 1.58 -11.36 -3.68
C SER A 137 2.40 -10.79 -2.53
N PHE A 138 2.26 -11.36 -1.34
CA PHE A 138 3.10 -11.00 -0.20
C PHE A 138 4.60 -11.17 -0.52
N ASP A 139 5.01 -12.31 -1.07
CA ASP A 139 6.40 -12.55 -1.47
C ASP A 139 6.87 -11.58 -2.56
N GLY A 140 5.99 -11.24 -3.52
CA GLY A 140 6.29 -10.27 -4.55
C GLY A 140 6.50 -8.85 -4.00
N TYR A 141 5.80 -8.50 -2.92
CA TYR A 141 6.06 -7.26 -2.18
C TYR A 141 7.41 -7.30 -1.45
N ILE A 142 7.74 -8.41 -0.79
CA ILE A 142 9.05 -8.58 -0.11
C ILE A 142 10.22 -8.51 -1.10
N ASP A 143 10.07 -9.06 -2.31
CA ASP A 143 11.07 -8.98 -3.39
C ASP A 143 11.43 -7.53 -3.79
N LEU A 144 10.54 -6.55 -3.59
CA LEU A 144 10.86 -5.13 -3.84
C LEU A 144 12.00 -4.65 -2.93
N PHE A 145 11.99 -5.00 -1.64
CA PHE A 145 13.08 -4.63 -0.73
C PHE A 145 14.39 -5.31 -1.13
N GLN A 146 14.33 -6.60 -1.52
CA GLN A 146 15.50 -7.35 -1.99
C GLN A 146 16.13 -6.73 -3.25
N ARG A 147 15.30 -6.07 -4.07
CA ARG A 147 15.73 -5.34 -5.27
C ARG A 147 16.12 -3.88 -5.01
N GLY A 148 16.21 -3.48 -3.75
CA GLY A 148 16.71 -2.17 -3.32
C GLY A 148 15.70 -1.03 -3.42
N PHE A 149 14.40 -1.32 -3.42
CA PHE A 149 13.41 -0.26 -3.24
C PHE A 149 13.37 0.20 -1.78
N GLU A 150 13.59 1.49 -1.57
CA GLU A 150 13.57 2.16 -0.27
C GLU A 150 12.11 2.48 0.13
N LEU A 151 11.24 1.48 0.23
CA LEU A 151 9.84 1.71 0.67
C LEU A 151 9.78 2.05 2.16
N LEU A 152 8.90 2.97 2.54
CA LEU A 152 8.57 3.20 3.94
C LEU A 152 7.73 2.04 4.48
N ASP A 153 7.84 1.76 5.78
CA ASP A 153 6.92 0.85 6.46
C ASP A 153 5.49 1.39 6.34
N PRO A 154 4.56 0.66 5.69
CA PRO A 154 3.18 1.09 5.61
C PRO A 154 2.46 0.88 6.96
N ASP A 155 1.43 1.67 7.22
CA ASP A 155 0.48 1.43 8.31
C ASP A 155 -0.41 0.20 8.02
N LEU A 156 -0.67 -0.10 6.74
CA LEU A 156 -1.37 -1.30 6.29
C LEU A 156 -0.86 -1.74 4.91
N LEU A 157 -0.58 -3.02 4.77
CA LEU A 157 -0.23 -3.64 3.50
C LEU A 157 -1.38 -4.51 3.01
N ILE A 158 -1.88 -4.25 1.81
CA ILE A 158 -2.94 -5.01 1.16
C ILE A 158 -2.39 -5.56 -0.15
N VAL A 159 -2.44 -6.87 -0.31
CA VAL A 159 -1.80 -7.61 -1.40
C VAL A 159 -2.80 -8.48 -2.16
N SER A 160 -2.34 -9.06 -3.26
CA SER A 160 -3.09 -9.99 -4.10
C SER A 160 -4.41 -9.37 -4.58
N VAL A 161 -4.36 -8.11 -4.99
CA VAL A 161 -5.52 -7.34 -5.48
C VAL A 161 -6.62 -7.25 -4.40
N GLY A 162 -6.26 -6.93 -3.16
CA GLY A 162 -7.24 -6.76 -2.09
C GLY A 162 -7.68 -8.04 -1.40
N SER A 163 -6.94 -9.15 -1.54
CA SER A 163 -7.37 -10.46 -0.99
C SER A 163 -6.84 -10.73 0.42
N ASN A 164 -5.71 -10.13 0.78
CA ASN A 164 -5.09 -10.29 2.09
C ASN A 164 -4.55 -8.94 2.56
N ALA A 165 -4.52 -8.76 3.87
CA ALA A 165 -3.96 -7.58 4.50
C ALA A 165 -3.03 -7.94 5.66
N TYR A 166 -2.02 -7.11 5.89
CA TYR A 166 -0.98 -7.30 6.87
C TYR A 166 -0.62 -5.98 7.56
N THR A 167 -0.22 -6.06 8.82
CA THR A 167 0.42 -4.95 9.56
C THR A 167 1.75 -5.40 10.13
N ILE A 168 2.69 -4.49 10.30
CA ILE A 168 3.97 -4.80 10.94
C ILE A 168 3.77 -4.87 12.45
N ASN A 169 4.22 -5.94 13.08
CA ASN A 169 4.29 -6.05 14.52
C ASN A 169 5.41 -5.14 15.04
N PRO A 170 5.08 -4.14 15.88
CA PRO A 170 6.06 -3.16 16.33
C PRO A 170 7.16 -3.73 17.24
N ASN A 171 6.99 -4.94 17.77
CA ASN A 171 7.96 -5.53 18.68
C ASN A 171 9.07 -6.30 17.96
N ASN A 172 8.74 -6.99 16.87
CA ASN A 172 9.63 -7.92 16.16
C ASN A 172 9.74 -7.67 14.64
N GLY A 173 8.95 -6.75 14.09
CA GLY A 173 9.01 -6.39 12.67
C GLY A 173 8.30 -7.37 11.73
N GLU A 174 7.68 -8.43 12.25
CA GLU A 174 6.99 -9.41 11.41
C GLU A 174 5.70 -8.84 10.83
N TYR A 175 5.41 -9.19 9.58
CA TYR A 175 4.12 -8.90 8.97
C TYR A 175 3.06 -9.88 9.48
N VAL A 176 2.10 -9.36 10.24
CA VAL A 176 1.00 -10.13 10.84
C VAL A 176 -0.24 -10.01 9.95
N ASN A 177 -0.82 -11.15 9.57
CA ASN A 177 -2.05 -11.19 8.78
C ASN A 177 -3.25 -10.60 9.56
N ARG A 178 -4.11 -9.86 8.86
CA ARG A 178 -5.32 -9.24 9.42
C ARG A 178 -6.53 -10.16 9.29
N GLU A 179 -6.81 -10.93 10.34
CA GLU A 179 -7.99 -11.81 10.39
C GLU A 179 -9.32 -11.03 10.36
N ASP A 180 -9.32 -9.82 10.93
CA ASP A 180 -10.43 -8.89 10.86
C ASP A 180 -10.70 -8.41 9.42
N TYR A 181 -9.66 -8.30 8.58
CA TYR A 181 -9.85 -8.06 7.14
C TYR A 181 -10.55 -9.24 6.45
N ASN A 182 -10.17 -10.48 6.78
CA ASN A 182 -10.83 -11.66 6.21
C ASN A 182 -12.32 -11.69 6.57
N SER A 183 -12.65 -11.35 7.81
CA SER A 183 -14.04 -11.23 8.29
C SER A 183 -14.76 -10.06 7.60
N PHE A 184 -14.08 -8.93 7.40
CA PHE A 184 -14.60 -7.77 6.69
C PHE A 184 -14.99 -8.10 5.24
N ILE A 185 -14.19 -8.91 4.55
CA ILE A 185 -14.49 -9.32 3.17
C ILE A 185 -15.74 -10.23 3.11
N GLN A 186 -15.96 -11.06 4.13
CA GLN A 186 -17.09 -12.00 4.20
C GLN A 186 -18.42 -11.38 4.67
N LYS A 187 -18.56 -10.04 4.64
CA LYS A 187 -19.84 -9.34 4.89
C LYS A 187 -20.95 -9.84 3.94
N GLU A 188 -22.22 -9.58 4.30
CA GLU A 188 -23.45 -10.34 3.94
C GLU A 188 -23.61 -10.90 2.51
N ASN A 189 -22.97 -10.31 1.49
CA ASN A 189 -23.13 -10.68 0.09
C ASN A 189 -21.96 -11.47 -0.52
N TRP A 190 -21.10 -12.07 0.30
CA TRP A 190 -19.98 -12.90 -0.15
C TRP A 190 -19.70 -14.11 0.74
N ASP A 191 -19.50 -15.26 0.12
CA ASP A 191 -19.02 -16.49 0.76
C ASP A 191 -18.29 -17.32 -0.29
N SER A 192 -16.96 -17.43 -0.16
CA SER A 192 -16.13 -18.07 -1.17
C SER A 192 -16.38 -19.58 -1.28
N PHE A 193 -16.79 -20.24 -0.20
CA PHE A 193 -17.12 -21.67 -0.22
C PHE A 193 -18.45 -21.91 -0.92
N ILE A 194 -19.48 -21.10 -0.62
CA ILE A 194 -20.78 -21.22 -1.28
C ILE A 194 -20.64 -20.91 -2.79
N ILE A 195 -19.97 -19.82 -3.16
CA ILE A 195 -19.78 -19.47 -4.58
C ILE A 195 -19.02 -20.57 -5.31
N ASN A 196 -17.92 -21.08 -4.74
CA ASN A 196 -17.16 -22.14 -5.36
C ASN A 196 -18.05 -23.35 -5.64
N ARG A 197 -18.83 -23.80 -4.64
CA ARG A 197 -19.76 -24.93 -4.79
C ARG A 197 -20.75 -24.69 -5.94
N LEU A 198 -21.35 -23.50 -6.00
CA LEU A 198 -22.33 -23.17 -7.03
C LEU A 198 -21.69 -23.07 -8.42
N LEU A 199 -20.48 -22.51 -8.53
CA LEU A 199 -19.74 -22.42 -9.78
C LEU A 199 -19.41 -23.80 -10.35
N LEU A 200 -18.94 -24.72 -9.51
CA LEU A 200 -18.65 -26.09 -9.93
C LEU A 200 -19.91 -26.89 -10.26
N TYR A 201 -21.06 -26.51 -9.70
CA TYR A 201 -22.34 -27.10 -10.05
C TYR A 201 -22.81 -26.63 -11.44
N GLU A 202 -22.81 -25.31 -11.67
CA GLU A 202 -23.39 -24.68 -12.87
C GLU A 202 -22.48 -24.73 -14.11
N PHE A 203 -21.16 -24.62 -13.92
CA PHE A 203 -20.19 -24.45 -15.01
C PHE A 203 -19.20 -25.62 -15.03
N LYS A 204 -19.68 -26.77 -15.53
CA LYS A 204 -18.88 -28.01 -15.65
C LYS A 204 -17.67 -27.90 -16.58
N TRP A 205 -17.65 -26.89 -17.44
CA TRP A 205 -16.52 -26.57 -18.33
C TRP A 205 -15.39 -25.80 -17.63
N LEU A 206 -15.60 -25.30 -16.41
CA LEU A 206 -14.49 -24.77 -15.61
C LEU A 206 -13.48 -25.91 -15.43
N LYS A 207 -12.23 -25.65 -15.84
CA LYS A 207 -11.17 -26.63 -15.69
C LYS A 207 -11.00 -26.84 -14.19
N LEU A 208 -11.18 -28.07 -13.76
CA LEU A 208 -10.82 -28.56 -12.44
C LEU A 208 -9.48 -29.28 -12.53
N PRO A 209 -8.33 -28.60 -12.58
CA PRO A 209 -7.09 -29.25 -12.15
C PRO A 209 -7.02 -29.14 -10.62
N GLY A 210 -6.10 -29.84 -9.96
CA GLY A 210 -5.87 -29.80 -8.51
C GLY A 210 -5.42 -28.44 -7.92
N PHE A 211 -5.92 -27.32 -8.44
CA PHE A 211 -5.56 -25.93 -8.16
C PHE A 211 -6.82 -25.03 -8.00
N ILE A 212 -7.88 -25.51 -7.34
CA ILE A 212 -8.87 -24.56 -6.80
C ILE A 212 -8.25 -23.96 -5.54
N HIS A 213 -7.81 -22.71 -5.63
CA HIS A 213 -7.39 -21.97 -4.46
C HIS A 213 -8.55 -21.12 -3.95
N ILE A 214 -9.16 -21.56 -2.85
CA ILE A 214 -10.23 -20.85 -2.17
C ILE A 214 -9.62 -20.06 -1.03
N PHE A 215 -9.73 -18.74 -1.10
CA PHE A 215 -9.34 -17.82 -0.05
C PHE A 215 -10.60 -17.12 0.51
N PRO A 216 -10.54 -16.53 1.71
CA PRO A 216 -11.65 -15.75 2.26
C PRO A 216 -12.23 -14.72 1.29
N GLY A 217 -11.37 -13.99 0.55
CA GLY A 217 -11.79 -12.93 -0.36
C GLY A 217 -11.69 -13.22 -1.85
N LYS A 218 -11.29 -14.44 -2.23
CA LYS A 218 -10.94 -14.75 -3.62
C LYS A 218 -11.06 -16.24 -3.92
N ILE A 219 -11.51 -16.60 -5.11
CA ILE A 219 -11.41 -17.95 -5.66
C ILE A 219 -10.63 -17.86 -6.96
N ILE A 220 -9.63 -18.72 -7.14
CA ILE A 220 -8.86 -18.80 -8.38
C ILE A 220 -9.27 -20.06 -9.13
N LEU A 221 -9.67 -19.89 -10.39
CA LEU A 221 -10.14 -20.94 -11.29
C LEU A 221 -9.43 -20.82 -12.65
N LYS A 222 -9.59 -21.83 -13.51
CA LYS A 222 -9.13 -21.79 -14.89
C LYS A 222 -10.22 -22.22 -15.88
N SER A 223 -10.12 -21.76 -17.11
CA SER A 223 -10.91 -22.28 -18.24
C SER A 223 -10.14 -22.18 -19.54
N SER A 224 -10.57 -22.93 -20.56
CA SER A 224 -10.16 -22.64 -21.94
C SER A 224 -10.70 -21.28 -22.39
N VAL A 225 -10.11 -20.73 -23.46
CA VAL A 225 -10.62 -19.50 -24.09
C VAL A 225 -11.96 -19.73 -24.73
N GLU A 226 -12.11 -20.87 -25.41
CA GLU A 226 -13.31 -21.27 -26.14
C GLU A 226 -14.51 -21.37 -25.19
N ASP A 227 -14.36 -22.08 -24.07
CA ASP A 227 -15.43 -22.28 -23.11
C ASP A 227 -15.85 -20.96 -22.44
N MET A 228 -14.87 -20.15 -22.01
CA MET A 228 -15.17 -18.85 -21.41
C MET A 228 -15.87 -17.93 -22.41
N SER A 229 -15.37 -17.86 -23.64
CA SER A 229 -15.92 -16.98 -24.68
C SER A 229 -17.35 -17.38 -25.04
N ALA A 230 -17.62 -18.69 -25.17
CA ALA A 230 -18.96 -19.21 -25.46
C ALA A 230 -19.97 -18.96 -24.31
N ASN A 231 -19.50 -18.90 -23.05
CA ASN A 231 -20.35 -18.84 -21.87
C ASN A 231 -20.28 -17.50 -21.10
N PHE A 232 -19.51 -16.52 -21.56
CA PHE A 232 -19.15 -15.32 -20.80
C PHE A 232 -20.37 -14.56 -20.27
N SER A 233 -21.39 -14.35 -21.10
CA SER A 233 -22.61 -13.63 -20.70
C SER A 233 -23.36 -14.34 -19.58
N ARG A 234 -23.58 -15.66 -19.70
CA ARG A 234 -24.23 -16.49 -18.67
C ARG A 234 -23.40 -16.53 -17.39
N PHE A 235 -22.09 -16.71 -17.51
CA PHE A 235 -21.17 -16.73 -16.38
C PHE A 235 -21.19 -15.41 -15.59
N LYS A 236 -21.12 -14.28 -16.31
CA LYS A 236 -21.19 -12.94 -15.73
C LYS A 236 -22.54 -12.65 -15.08
N GLU A 237 -23.64 -13.04 -15.71
CA GLU A 237 -24.98 -12.86 -15.14
C GLU A 237 -25.17 -13.68 -13.86
N PHE A 238 -24.73 -14.94 -13.88
CA PHE A 238 -24.73 -15.81 -12.72
C PHE A 238 -23.98 -15.19 -11.54
N LEU A 239 -22.75 -14.71 -11.76
CA LEU A 239 -21.93 -14.10 -10.71
C LEU A 239 -22.56 -12.82 -10.17
N ARG A 240 -23.04 -11.94 -11.06
CA ARG A 240 -23.60 -10.65 -10.65
C ARG A 240 -24.89 -10.79 -9.88
N ASN A 241 -25.66 -11.86 -10.09
CA ASN A 241 -26.91 -12.16 -9.38
C ASN A 241 -27.82 -10.92 -9.24
N LYS A 242 -28.05 -10.19 -10.33
CA LYS A 242 -28.73 -8.87 -10.29
C LYS A 242 -30.15 -8.92 -9.72
N GLY A 243 -30.82 -10.07 -9.82
CA GLY A 243 -32.12 -10.30 -9.22
C GLY A 243 -32.08 -10.52 -7.70
N ASN A 244 -30.89 -10.49 -7.09
CA ASN A 244 -30.66 -10.77 -5.68
C ASN A 244 -31.32 -12.07 -5.23
N HIS A 245 -31.23 -13.10 -6.07
CA HIS A 245 -31.77 -14.41 -5.74
C HIS A 245 -30.96 -15.01 -4.59
N GLU A 246 -31.67 -15.54 -3.60
CA GLU A 246 -31.06 -16.27 -2.50
C GLU A 246 -30.43 -17.57 -2.99
N ARG A 247 -29.21 -17.86 -2.54
CA ARG A 247 -28.45 -19.07 -2.88
C ARG A 247 -27.81 -19.60 -1.59
N CYS A 248 -28.29 -20.74 -1.12
CA CYS A 248 -27.89 -21.31 0.18
C CYS A 248 -28.05 -20.30 1.33
N GLU A 249 -29.27 -19.76 1.49
CA GLU A 249 -29.63 -18.84 2.59
C GLU A 249 -28.95 -17.47 2.57
N LYS A 250 -28.22 -17.14 1.49
CA LYS A 250 -27.53 -15.86 1.31
C LYS A 250 -27.78 -15.25 -0.07
N VAL A 251 -27.86 -13.93 -0.15
CA VAL A 251 -27.81 -13.21 -1.43
C VAL A 251 -26.35 -12.97 -1.77
N ILE A 252 -25.80 -13.75 -2.69
CA ILE A 252 -24.38 -13.66 -3.00
C ILE A 252 -24.16 -13.01 -4.36
N ASN A 253 -23.30 -11.98 -4.41
CA ASN A 253 -22.91 -11.29 -5.63
C ASN A 253 -21.39 -11.28 -5.76
N ALA A 254 -20.93 -11.58 -6.97
CA ALA A 254 -19.52 -11.70 -7.30
C ALA A 254 -19.23 -11.11 -8.67
N ARG A 255 -17.94 -11.05 -8.98
CA ARG A 255 -17.46 -10.78 -10.32
C ARG A 255 -16.22 -11.61 -10.62
N ALA A 256 -15.91 -11.74 -11.90
CA ALA A 256 -14.68 -12.35 -12.39
C ALA A 256 -13.72 -11.27 -12.89
N ILE A 257 -12.44 -11.44 -12.59
CA ILE A 257 -11.33 -10.76 -13.24
C ILE A 257 -10.60 -11.83 -14.05
N LEU A 258 -10.39 -11.57 -15.34
CA LEU A 258 -9.79 -12.54 -16.27
C LEU A 258 -8.38 -12.10 -16.61
N SER A 259 -7.43 -13.02 -16.56
CA SER A 259 -6.07 -12.85 -17.05
C SER A 259 -5.67 -14.04 -17.92
N ARG A 260 -4.75 -13.82 -18.87
CA ARG A 260 -4.24 -14.89 -19.74
C ARG A 260 -3.18 -15.68 -18.98
N ASP A 261 -3.26 -17.01 -19.07
CA ASP A 261 -2.25 -17.94 -18.56
C ASP A 261 -1.98 -19.00 -19.64
N GLY A 262 -0.99 -18.72 -20.50
CA GLY A 262 -0.74 -19.50 -21.71
C GLY A 262 -1.95 -19.49 -22.64
N GLU A 263 -2.44 -20.69 -22.99
CA GLU A 263 -3.63 -20.85 -23.83
C GLU A 263 -4.94 -20.66 -23.04
N ASP A 264 -4.90 -20.66 -21.71
CA ASP A 264 -6.07 -20.62 -20.84
C ASP A 264 -6.37 -19.22 -20.27
N TYR A 265 -7.56 -19.07 -19.70
CA TYR A 265 -7.86 -17.98 -18.77
C TYR A 265 -7.61 -18.44 -17.34
N MET A 266 -6.91 -17.61 -16.58
CA MET A 266 -6.99 -17.59 -15.12
C MET A 266 -8.14 -16.66 -14.71
N ILE A 267 -8.97 -17.14 -13.79
CA ILE A 267 -10.22 -16.50 -13.40
C ILE A 267 -10.17 -16.24 -11.90
N ASP A 268 -10.13 -14.97 -11.54
CA ASP A 268 -10.21 -14.51 -10.17
C ASP A 268 -11.65 -14.12 -9.84
N ILE A 269 -12.33 -14.94 -9.03
CA ILE A 269 -13.66 -14.61 -8.51
C ILE A 269 -13.50 -13.86 -7.20
N VAL A 270 -14.08 -12.67 -7.13
CA VAL A 270 -14.02 -11.79 -5.97
C VAL A 270 -15.43 -11.28 -5.64
N PRO A 271 -15.66 -10.75 -4.42
CA PRO A 271 -16.90 -10.06 -4.09
C PRO A 271 -17.27 -9.02 -5.15
N LEU A 272 -18.55 -8.69 -5.30
CA LEU A 272 -18.96 -7.68 -6.28
C LEU A 272 -18.22 -6.34 -6.07
N GLU A 273 -18.16 -5.90 -4.82
CA GLU A 273 -17.38 -4.75 -4.33
C GLU A 273 -15.89 -5.07 -4.13
N GLY A 274 -15.49 -6.30 -4.43
CA GLY A 274 -14.16 -6.87 -4.21
C GLY A 274 -13.04 -6.22 -5.01
N GLY A 275 -11.85 -6.78 -4.88
CA GLY A 275 -10.62 -6.20 -5.39
C GLY A 275 -10.09 -5.10 -4.48
N LYS A 276 -9.33 -4.15 -5.05
CA LYS A 276 -8.69 -3.07 -4.31
C LYS A 276 -9.66 -2.13 -3.57
N LYS A 277 -10.95 -2.07 -3.93
CA LYS A 277 -11.94 -1.24 -3.23
C LYS A 277 -12.17 -1.68 -1.78
N LEU A 278 -12.21 -2.98 -1.50
CA LEU A 278 -12.37 -3.46 -0.12
C LEU A 278 -11.21 -3.03 0.76
N GLY A 279 -10.01 -2.96 0.19
CA GLY A 279 -8.85 -2.43 0.89
C GLY A 279 -8.98 -0.96 1.27
N VAL A 280 -9.62 -0.14 0.42
CA VAL A 280 -9.93 1.27 0.75
C VAL A 280 -10.91 1.35 1.92
N LEU A 281 -12.04 0.64 1.81
CA LEU A 281 -13.09 0.67 2.83
C LEU A 281 -12.59 0.15 4.17
N PHE A 282 -11.78 -0.92 4.16
CA PHE A 282 -11.19 -1.46 5.37
C PHE A 282 -10.18 -0.49 5.99
N ALA A 283 -9.30 0.14 5.19
CA ALA A 283 -8.37 1.13 5.71
C ALA A 283 -9.08 2.33 6.34
N GLN A 284 -10.17 2.81 5.72
CA GLN A 284 -11.02 3.87 6.26
C GLN A 284 -11.66 3.45 7.59
N GLU A 285 -12.29 2.27 7.66
CA GLU A 285 -12.91 1.74 8.88
C GLU A 285 -11.88 1.52 9.99
N MET A 286 -10.74 0.91 9.66
CA MET A 286 -9.67 0.56 10.59
C MET A 286 -8.99 1.79 11.21
N PHE A 287 -8.76 2.83 10.42
CA PHE A 287 -8.04 4.02 10.86
C PHE A 287 -8.97 5.20 11.21
N GLY A 288 -10.28 5.09 10.97
CA GLY A 288 -11.26 6.13 11.27
C GLY A 288 -11.23 7.33 10.30
N PHE A 289 -10.84 7.11 9.04
CA PHE A 289 -10.75 8.17 8.03
C PHE A 289 -12.01 8.24 7.16
N ARG A 290 -12.42 9.44 6.81
CA ARG A 290 -13.56 9.68 5.89
C ARG A 290 -13.08 9.84 4.45
N ASP A 291 -14.04 9.87 3.53
CA ASP A 291 -13.78 10.04 2.09
C ASP A 291 -12.98 11.33 1.80
N GLU A 292 -13.31 12.44 2.46
CA GLU A 292 -12.65 13.73 2.22
C GLU A 292 -11.18 13.74 2.66
N GLU A 293 -10.81 12.83 3.57
CA GLU A 293 -9.48 12.67 4.16
C GLU A 293 -8.69 11.53 3.49
N THR A 294 -9.25 10.93 2.44
CA THR A 294 -8.70 9.76 1.77
C THR A 294 -8.27 10.10 0.33
N LEU A 295 -7.04 9.72 -0.02
CA LEU A 295 -6.48 9.80 -1.37
C LEU A 295 -6.10 8.41 -1.86
N VAL A 296 -6.58 8.06 -3.05
CA VAL A 296 -6.11 6.88 -3.77
C VAL A 296 -5.23 7.24 -4.97
N ALA A 297 -4.23 6.41 -5.27
CA ALA A 297 -3.38 6.56 -6.44
C ALA A 297 -3.21 5.22 -7.17
N GLY A 298 -3.31 5.22 -8.51
CA GLY A 298 -3.19 4.02 -9.33
C GLY A 298 -2.91 4.32 -10.81
N ASP A 299 -2.55 3.28 -11.56
CA ASP A 299 -2.11 3.38 -12.96
C ASP A 299 -2.87 2.44 -13.92
N SER A 300 -3.51 1.38 -13.44
CA SER A 300 -3.97 0.28 -14.30
C SER A 300 -5.43 -0.15 -14.08
N GLU A 301 -5.91 -1.13 -14.86
CA GLU A 301 -7.28 -1.61 -14.78
C GLU A 301 -7.64 -2.16 -13.38
N ASN A 302 -6.67 -2.78 -12.69
CA ASN A 302 -6.90 -3.34 -11.36
C ASN A 302 -7.18 -2.26 -10.28
N ASP A 303 -6.84 -1.00 -10.57
CA ASP A 303 -7.05 0.15 -9.69
C ASP A 303 -8.42 0.78 -9.87
N ILE A 304 -9.11 0.56 -10.98
CA ILE A 304 -10.43 1.17 -11.27
C ILE A 304 -11.42 1.02 -10.09
N GLN A 305 -11.35 -0.08 -9.35
CA GLN A 305 -12.17 -0.30 -8.16
C GLN A 305 -11.79 0.61 -6.99
N MET A 306 -10.49 0.84 -6.79
CA MET A 306 -9.96 1.76 -5.79
C MET A 306 -10.48 3.19 -6.01
N PHE A 307 -10.71 3.62 -7.26
CA PHE A 307 -11.28 4.94 -7.58
C PHE A 307 -12.81 5.04 -7.37
N ARG A 308 -13.50 3.95 -7.02
CA ARG A 308 -14.95 3.98 -6.75
C ARG A 308 -15.23 4.33 -5.30
N GLY A 309 -15.62 5.57 -5.05
CA GLY A 309 -16.07 6.12 -3.76
C GLY A 309 -16.23 7.63 -3.87
N ASN A 310 -16.40 8.38 -2.77
CA ASN A 310 -16.37 9.86 -2.80
C ASN A 310 -15.02 10.44 -2.35
N HIS A 311 -14.03 9.59 -2.09
CA HIS A 311 -12.65 9.98 -1.81
C HIS A 311 -11.89 10.50 -3.02
N TRP A 312 -10.76 11.16 -2.77
CA TRP A 312 -9.90 11.69 -3.82
C TRP A 312 -9.18 10.58 -4.57
N GLY A 313 -8.97 10.76 -5.87
CA GLY A 313 -8.23 9.80 -6.69
C GLY A 313 -7.34 10.46 -7.73
N VAL A 314 -6.08 10.06 -7.77
CA VAL A 314 -5.12 10.50 -8.79
C VAL A 314 -4.70 9.35 -9.69
N CYS A 315 -5.00 9.49 -10.98
CA CYS A 315 -4.51 8.63 -12.04
C CYS A 315 -3.17 9.20 -12.52
N VAL A 316 -2.06 8.46 -12.34
CA VAL A 316 -0.71 8.96 -12.67
C VAL A 316 -0.55 9.19 -14.17
N ALA A 317 0.32 10.09 -14.62
CA ALA A 317 0.43 10.42 -16.05
C ALA A 317 0.77 9.22 -16.93
N ASN A 318 1.61 8.30 -16.41
CA ASN A 318 2.03 7.05 -17.05
C ASN A 318 1.01 5.89 -16.92
N SER A 319 -0.26 6.19 -16.59
CA SER A 319 -1.34 5.21 -16.50
C SER A 319 -1.67 4.54 -17.83
N GLN A 320 -2.10 3.29 -17.76
CA GLN A 320 -2.62 2.51 -18.89
C GLN A 320 -3.93 3.09 -19.44
N GLY A 321 -4.20 2.78 -20.71
CA GLY A 321 -5.33 3.35 -21.45
C GLY A 321 -6.70 3.00 -20.84
N GLU A 322 -6.83 1.84 -20.23
CA GLU A 322 -8.05 1.32 -19.63
C GLU A 322 -8.51 2.15 -18.43
N LEU A 323 -7.59 2.49 -17.52
CA LEU A 323 -7.88 3.35 -16.37
C LEU A 323 -8.22 4.78 -16.83
N VAL A 324 -7.46 5.31 -17.78
CA VAL A 324 -7.70 6.66 -18.35
C VAL A 324 -9.06 6.72 -19.03
N ALA A 325 -9.40 5.73 -19.86
CA ALA A 325 -10.70 5.64 -20.51
C ALA A 325 -11.83 5.49 -19.49
N TRP A 326 -11.64 4.72 -18.40
CA TRP A 326 -12.62 4.63 -17.33
C TRP A 326 -12.83 5.96 -16.60
N LEU A 327 -11.75 6.71 -16.35
CA LEU A 327 -11.80 8.02 -15.71
C LEU A 327 -12.59 9.01 -16.58
N GLN A 328 -12.29 9.06 -17.88
CA GLN A 328 -12.92 9.97 -18.85
C GLN A 328 -14.41 9.69 -19.10
N LYS A 329 -14.88 8.45 -18.90
CA LYS A 329 -16.30 8.09 -19.05
C LYS A 329 -17.26 8.89 -18.16
N LYS A 330 -16.77 9.43 -17.04
CA LYS A 330 -17.59 10.23 -16.12
C LYS A 330 -16.74 11.28 -15.44
N ASN A 331 -17.06 12.55 -15.64
CA ASN A 331 -16.41 13.63 -14.92
C ASN A 331 -16.75 13.56 -13.42
N ARG A 332 -15.74 13.69 -12.57
CA ARG A 332 -15.85 13.66 -11.11
C ARG A 332 -14.90 14.72 -10.56
N SER A 333 -15.38 15.65 -9.74
CA SER A 333 -14.56 16.76 -9.22
C SER A 333 -13.33 16.32 -8.42
N ASN A 334 -13.41 15.15 -7.79
CA ASN A 334 -12.39 14.61 -6.90
C ASN A 334 -11.53 13.50 -7.53
N LYS A 335 -11.68 13.20 -8.82
CA LYS A 335 -10.83 12.22 -9.52
C LYS A 335 -10.27 12.86 -10.77
N TYR A 336 -8.96 12.79 -10.94
CA TYR A 336 -8.31 13.42 -12.08
C TYR A 336 -7.07 12.66 -12.52
N LYS A 337 -6.61 12.95 -13.74
CA LYS A 337 -5.33 12.48 -14.25
C LYS A 337 -4.30 13.58 -14.01
N SER A 338 -3.21 13.23 -13.31
CA SER A 338 -2.08 14.14 -13.09
C SER A 338 -1.23 14.26 -14.36
N GLU A 339 -0.53 15.38 -14.52
CA GLU A 339 0.51 15.55 -15.53
C GLU A 339 1.85 14.95 -15.08
N CYS A 340 2.00 14.67 -13.79
CA CYS A 340 3.18 14.06 -13.20
C CYS A 340 3.13 12.52 -13.30
N GLN A 341 4.30 11.88 -13.38
CA GLN A 341 4.43 10.43 -13.41
C GLN A 341 4.76 9.87 -12.02
N TYR A 342 4.45 8.59 -11.83
CA TYR A 342 4.82 7.82 -10.65
C TYR A 342 4.48 8.54 -9.33
N ALA A 343 5.41 8.49 -8.35
CA ALA A 343 5.22 9.08 -7.03
C ALA A 343 5.13 10.61 -7.04
N ASP A 344 5.63 11.29 -8.09
CA ASP A 344 5.52 12.76 -8.19
C ASP A 344 4.03 13.18 -8.32
N ALA A 345 3.19 12.36 -8.97
CA ALA A 345 1.74 12.58 -9.02
C ALA A 345 1.07 12.44 -7.64
N ILE A 346 1.58 11.57 -6.79
CA ILE A 346 1.06 11.36 -5.43
C ILE A 346 1.39 12.59 -4.57
N ILE A 347 2.61 13.13 -4.69
CA ILE A 347 3.02 14.36 -4.00
C ILE A 347 2.13 15.53 -4.44
N GLU A 348 1.92 15.70 -5.76
CA GLU A 348 1.03 16.73 -6.31
C GLU A 348 -0.39 16.62 -5.73
N ALA A 349 -0.96 15.42 -5.72
CA ALA A 349 -2.30 15.18 -5.21
C ALA A 349 -2.41 15.41 -3.70
N ALA A 350 -1.42 14.98 -2.91
CA ALA A 350 -1.41 15.21 -1.47
C ALA A 350 -1.35 16.71 -1.13
N LEU A 351 -0.52 17.49 -1.86
CA LEU A 351 -0.45 18.95 -1.71
C LEU A 351 -1.79 19.62 -2.06
N LYS A 352 -2.49 19.16 -3.09
CA LYS A 352 -3.78 19.70 -3.51
C LYS A 352 -4.92 19.46 -2.51
N ILE A 353 -4.86 18.37 -1.74
CA ILE A 353 -5.89 18.00 -0.76
C ILE A 353 -5.65 18.68 0.59
N THR A 354 -4.38 18.97 0.90
CA THR A 354 -3.97 19.56 2.18
C THR A 354 -3.81 21.09 2.15
N SER A 355 -3.89 21.70 0.96
CA SER A 355 -4.01 23.14 0.75
C SER A 355 -5.45 23.63 0.97
#